data_AF-A0A959S940-F1
#
_entry.id   AF-A0A959S940-F1
#
_cell.length_a   1.000
_cell.length_b   1.000
_cell.length_c   1.000
_cell.angle_alpha   90.00
_cell.angle_beta   90.00
_cell.angle_gamma   90.00
#
_symmetry.space_group_name_H-M   'P 1'
#
loop_
_entity.id
_entity.type
_entity.pdbx_description
1 polymer ?
#
loop_
_entity_poly.entity_id
_entity_poly.type
_entity_poly.pdbx_seq_one_letter_code
_entity_poly.pdbx_strand_id
1 'polypeptide(L)'
;MIQYRSLFLLAAFVVSLAGRADEGMWLLNKLKQINEADMQRMGFKLTAEDIYSLNKSSIKDAVVRLGGGFCSGEMVSAEGLMLTNHHCGYDAVQGLSTVEHDYLTDGFWAMTRSEELPAGFNVSFLQRIDDVTSKVNDALKPGMSEDERAAAIQEVAAALKAEIGTENGLSA
;
A
#
# COMPACT_ATOMS: atom_id res chain seq x y z
N MET A 1 16.34 -21.95 44.89
CA MET A 1 16.03 -22.01 43.43
C MET A 1 14.68 -21.39 43.05
N ILE A 2 13.60 -21.61 43.81
CA ILE A 2 12.25 -21.08 43.48
C ILE A 2 12.17 -19.55 43.58
N GLN A 3 12.83 -18.95 44.58
CA GLN A 3 12.78 -17.50 44.85
C GLN A 3 13.44 -16.65 43.75
N TYR A 4 14.57 -17.10 43.21
CA TYR A 4 15.25 -16.45 42.08
C TYR A 4 14.46 -16.59 40.77
N ARG A 5 13.70 -17.68 40.60
CA ARG A 5 12.80 -17.91 39.47
C ARG A 5 11.65 -16.89 39.44
N SER A 6 11.01 -16.66 40.58
CA SER A 6 9.94 -15.67 40.69
C SER A 6 10.44 -14.25 40.46
N LEU A 7 11.64 -13.92 40.96
CA LEU A 7 12.27 -12.62 40.74
C LEU A 7 12.63 -12.38 39.26
N PHE A 8 13.12 -13.42 38.59
CA PHE A 8 13.46 -13.38 37.17
C PHE A 8 12.22 -13.23 36.27
N LEU A 9 11.13 -13.94 36.59
CA LEU A 9 9.85 -13.81 35.88
C LEU A 9 9.23 -12.42 36.06
N LEU A 10 9.31 -11.86 37.28
CA LEU A 10 8.84 -10.50 37.55
C LEU A 10 9.67 -9.45 36.80
N ALA A 11 11.00 -9.61 36.76
CA ALA A 11 11.89 -8.73 36.01
C ALA A 11 11.62 -8.80 34.50
N ALA A 12 11.43 -10.00 33.93
CA ALA A 12 11.08 -10.18 32.52
C ALA A 12 9.72 -9.54 32.18
N PHE A 13 8.72 -9.65 33.08
CA PHE A 13 7.43 -9.00 32.92
C PHE A 13 7.55 -7.47 32.93
N VAL A 14 8.31 -6.89 33.87
CA VAL A 14 8.52 -5.43 33.93
C VAL A 14 9.27 -4.93 32.69
N VAL A 15 10.27 -5.65 32.19
CA VAL A 15 10.99 -5.30 30.97
C VAL A 15 10.09 -5.39 29.74
N SER A 16 9.16 -6.35 29.68
CA SER A 16 8.21 -6.47 28.57
C SER A 16 7.21 -5.29 28.47
N LEU A 17 7.00 -4.55 29.57
CA LEU A 17 6.16 -3.35 29.58
C LEU A 17 6.88 -2.09 29.07
N ALA A 18 8.19 -2.16 28.82
CA ALA A 18 8.99 -1.02 28.38
C ALA A 18 9.04 -0.84 26.84
N GLY A 19 8.51 -1.79 26.06
CA GLY A 19 8.42 -1.65 24.61
C GLY A 19 7.27 -0.73 24.20
N ARG A 20 7.57 0.33 23.44
CA ARG A 20 6.56 1.17 22.77
C ARG A 20 6.87 1.17 21.27
N ALA A 21 5.88 0.83 20.45
CA ALA A 21 5.99 0.89 19.00
C ALA A 21 5.33 2.19 18.52
N ASP A 22 6.15 3.23 18.32
CA ASP A 22 5.68 4.52 17.81
C ASP A 22 5.73 4.61 16.27
N GLU A 23 6.57 3.78 15.62
CA GLU A 23 6.68 3.66 14.17
C GLU A 23 5.72 2.61 13.60
N GLY A 24 5.32 2.77 12.33
CA GLY A 24 4.50 1.77 11.65
C GLY A 24 3.99 2.18 10.28
N MET A 25 3.52 1.18 9.51
CA MET A 25 2.72 1.37 8.31
C MET A 25 1.25 1.19 8.69
N TRP A 26 0.46 2.25 8.54
CA TRP A 26 -0.89 2.32 9.08
C TRP A 26 -1.95 2.14 8.00
N LEU A 27 -3.02 1.41 8.33
CA LEU A 27 -4.16 1.26 7.43
C LEU A 27 -4.90 2.59 7.29
N LEU A 28 -5.03 3.06 6.05
CA LEU A 28 -5.65 4.34 5.73
C LEU A 28 -7.08 4.46 6.29
N ASN A 29 -7.88 3.40 6.16
CA ASN A 29 -9.25 3.34 6.67
C ASN A 29 -9.37 3.28 8.20
N LYS A 30 -8.24 3.24 8.93
CA LYS A 30 -8.20 3.27 10.40
C LYS A 30 -7.56 4.53 10.96
N LEU A 31 -6.93 5.39 10.16
CA LEU A 31 -6.14 6.54 10.63
C LEU A 31 -6.78 7.37 11.75
N LYS A 32 -8.09 7.63 11.65
CA LYS A 32 -8.86 8.36 12.68
C LYS A 32 -8.79 7.72 14.07
N GLN A 33 -8.77 6.39 14.13
CA GLN A 33 -8.77 5.62 15.37
C GLN A 33 -7.37 5.47 15.97
N ILE A 34 -6.34 5.41 15.12
CA ILE A 34 -5.00 4.97 15.51
C ILE A 34 -3.93 6.06 15.50
N ASN A 35 -4.02 7.07 14.62
CA ASN A 35 -2.89 7.99 14.40
C ASN A 35 -3.26 9.47 14.28
N GLU A 36 -4.48 9.82 13.89
CA GLU A 36 -4.85 11.22 13.60
C GLU A 36 -4.52 12.18 14.76
N ALA A 37 -4.84 11.78 16.00
CA ALA A 37 -4.56 12.59 17.18
C ALA A 37 -3.05 12.85 17.38
N ASP A 38 -2.21 11.83 17.17
CA ASP A 38 -0.76 11.96 17.29
C ASP A 38 -0.18 12.77 16.13
N MET A 39 -0.66 12.57 14.90
CA MET A 39 -0.27 13.36 13.74
C MET A 39 -0.57 14.85 13.97
N GLN A 40 -1.76 15.18 14.48
CA GLN A 40 -2.14 16.56 14.79
C GLN A 40 -1.32 17.15 15.93
N ARG A 41 -1.01 16.36 16.97
CA ARG A 41 -0.09 16.75 18.05
C ARG A 41 1.32 17.06 17.53
N MET A 42 1.76 16.38 16.47
CA MET A 42 3.03 16.66 15.77
C MET A 42 2.94 17.83 14.77
N GLY A 43 1.78 18.49 14.65
CA GLY A 43 1.59 19.69 13.83
C GLY A 43 0.92 19.43 12.48
N PHE A 44 0.56 18.19 12.15
CA PHE A 44 -0.21 17.89 10.95
C PHE A 44 -1.59 18.57 11.01
N LYS A 45 -2.02 19.14 9.89
CA LYS A 45 -3.23 19.99 9.85
C LYS A 45 -4.43 19.35 9.17
N LEU A 46 -4.21 18.27 8.43
CA LEU A 46 -5.28 17.56 7.74
C LEU A 46 -5.93 16.54 8.67
N THR A 47 -7.16 16.18 8.32
CA THR A 47 -7.92 15.13 9.00
C THR A 47 -7.66 13.77 8.36
N ALA A 48 -8.04 12.70 9.05
CA ALA A 48 -8.02 11.35 8.47
C ALA A 48 -8.87 11.26 7.18
N GLU A 49 -9.96 12.02 7.11
CA GLU A 49 -10.86 12.03 5.94
C GLU A 49 -10.26 12.76 4.74
N ASP A 50 -9.36 13.71 4.97
CA ASP A 50 -8.61 14.38 3.89
C ASP A 50 -7.54 13.46 3.30
N ILE A 51 -7.09 12.45 4.06
CA ILE A 51 -6.18 11.39 3.58
C ILE A 51 -6.97 10.31 2.85
N TYR A 52 -7.99 9.73 3.49
CA TYR A 52 -8.80 8.64 2.94
C TYR A 52 -10.29 8.88 3.18
N SER A 53 -11.05 9.00 2.10
CA SER A 53 -12.52 8.99 2.13
C SER A 53 -13.10 8.13 1.02
N LEU A 54 -14.29 7.58 1.26
CA LEU A 54 -15.10 6.91 0.24
C LEU A 54 -16.11 7.85 -0.42
N ASN A 55 -16.44 8.97 0.22
CA ASN A 55 -17.57 9.81 -0.15
C ASN A 55 -17.14 11.14 -0.79
N LYS A 56 -15.89 11.54 -0.60
CA LYS A 56 -15.30 12.76 -1.17
C LYS A 56 -13.91 12.45 -1.70
N SER A 57 -13.38 13.35 -2.53
CA SER A 57 -11.99 13.23 -2.95
C SER A 57 -11.04 13.43 -1.76
N SER A 58 -9.97 12.66 -1.74
CA SER A 58 -8.94 12.70 -0.70
C SER A 58 -7.55 12.42 -1.28
N ILE A 59 -6.50 12.54 -0.47
CA ILE A 59 -5.11 12.32 -0.93
C ILE A 59 -4.92 10.93 -1.56
N LYS A 60 -5.67 9.91 -1.12
CA LYS A 60 -5.66 8.57 -1.72
C LYS A 60 -5.83 8.58 -3.24
N ASP A 61 -6.57 9.55 -3.79
CA ASP A 61 -6.90 9.62 -5.21
C ASP A 61 -5.72 10.13 -6.06
N ALA A 62 -4.73 10.76 -5.42
CA ALA A 62 -3.52 11.25 -6.07
C ALA A 62 -2.34 10.28 -5.90
N VAL A 63 -2.40 9.29 -5.01
CA VAL A 63 -1.33 8.33 -4.79
C VAL A 63 -1.63 7.04 -5.56
N VAL A 64 -0.67 6.60 -6.37
CA VAL A 64 -0.87 5.48 -7.30
C VAL A 64 0.13 4.36 -7.07
N ARG A 65 -0.31 3.13 -7.39
CA ARG A 65 0.52 1.94 -7.44
C ARG A 65 1.03 1.73 -8.86
N LEU A 66 2.33 1.49 -9.01
CA LEU A 66 2.95 1.23 -10.31
C LEU A 66 3.11 -0.27 -10.57
N GLY A 67 2.68 -0.72 -11.76
CA GLY A 67 2.69 -2.11 -12.21
C GLY A 67 2.04 -3.07 -11.21
N GLY A 68 2.73 -4.17 -10.92
CA GLY A 68 2.34 -5.14 -9.89
C GLY A 68 2.56 -4.71 -8.44
N GLY A 69 2.84 -3.43 -8.19
CA GLY A 69 3.20 -2.90 -6.87
C GLY A 69 4.70 -2.82 -6.59
N PHE A 70 5.51 -2.63 -7.63
CA PHE A 70 6.96 -2.49 -7.47
C PHE A 70 7.36 -1.11 -6.92
N CYS A 71 6.55 -0.09 -7.17
CA CYS A 71 6.76 1.28 -6.72
C CYS A 71 5.44 2.02 -6.49
N SER A 72 5.56 3.22 -5.93
CA SER A 72 4.50 4.22 -5.83
C SER A 72 4.79 5.41 -6.77
N GLY A 73 3.76 6.18 -7.07
CA GLY A 73 3.89 7.50 -7.67
C GLY A 73 2.79 8.43 -7.19
N GLU A 74 2.86 9.69 -7.59
CA GLU A 74 1.85 10.68 -7.27
C GLU A 74 1.43 11.53 -8.48
N MET A 75 0.13 11.77 -8.59
CA MET A 75 -0.44 12.67 -9.57
C MET A 75 -0.25 14.12 -9.11
N VAL A 76 0.30 14.96 -9.98
CA VAL A 76 0.64 16.37 -9.66
C VAL A 76 -0.01 17.37 -10.62
N SER A 77 -0.78 16.91 -11.60
CA SER A 77 -1.60 17.79 -12.47
C SER A 77 -2.98 17.19 -12.76
N ALA A 78 -3.94 18.07 -13.06
CA ALA A 78 -5.28 17.67 -13.50
C ALA A 78 -5.30 16.99 -14.89
N GLU A 79 -4.18 17.02 -15.60
CA GLU A 79 -4.04 16.46 -16.95
C GLU A 79 -3.28 15.13 -16.96
N GLY A 80 -2.98 14.57 -15.78
CA GLY A 80 -2.37 13.24 -15.67
C GLY A 80 -0.85 13.22 -15.53
N LEU A 81 -0.20 14.34 -15.21
CA LEU A 81 1.24 14.33 -14.91
C LEU A 81 1.47 13.58 -13.60
N MET A 82 2.34 12.57 -13.64
CA MET A 82 2.70 11.73 -12.50
C MET A 82 4.20 11.84 -12.22
N LEU A 83 4.56 11.88 -10.94
CA LEU A 83 5.95 11.78 -10.48
C LEU A 83 6.19 10.41 -9.85
N THR A 84 7.40 9.90 -10.04
CA THR A 84 7.94 8.73 -9.33
C THR A 84 9.47 8.83 -9.31
N ASN A 85 10.14 7.90 -8.65
CA ASN A 85 11.59 7.90 -8.61
C ASN A 85 12.20 7.40 -9.92
N HIS A 86 13.42 7.87 -10.21
CA HIS A 86 14.18 7.43 -11.38
C HIS A 86 14.35 5.90 -11.44
N HIS A 87 14.65 5.25 -10.30
CA HIS A 87 14.81 3.79 -10.25
C HIS A 87 13.50 3.03 -10.52
N CYS A 88 12.34 3.65 -10.27
CA CYS A 88 11.04 3.06 -10.59
C CYS A 88 10.74 3.13 -12.09
N GLY A 89 11.22 4.19 -12.76
CA GLY A 89 11.12 4.34 -14.22
C GLY A 89 12.27 3.69 -14.99
N TYR A 90 13.26 3.12 -14.30
CA TYR A 90 14.52 2.70 -14.91
C TYR A 90 14.33 1.65 -16.00
N ASP A 91 13.50 0.63 -15.75
CA ASP A 91 13.23 -0.43 -16.74
C ASP A 91 12.56 0.14 -18.01
N ALA A 92 11.68 1.14 -17.85
CA ALA A 92 11.05 1.82 -18.97
C ALA A 92 12.07 2.66 -19.76
N VAL A 93 12.90 3.44 -19.08
CA VAL A 93 13.95 4.25 -19.70
C VAL A 93 14.95 3.34 -20.42
N GLN A 94 15.42 2.28 -19.76
CA GLN A 94 16.35 1.32 -20.33
C GLN A 94 15.78 0.60 -21.55
N GLY A 95 14.51 0.20 -21.50
CA GLY A 95 13.84 -0.48 -22.62
C GLY A 95 13.59 0.42 -23.84
N LEU A 96 13.58 1.74 -23.64
CA LEU A 96 13.44 2.75 -24.70
C LEU A 96 14.78 3.28 -25.20
N SER A 97 15.87 3.08 -24.44
CA SER A 97 17.21 3.51 -24.82
C SER A 97 17.80 2.65 -25.95
N THR A 98 18.61 3.30 -26.80
CA THR A 98 19.42 2.67 -27.85
C THR A 98 20.84 3.22 -27.79
N VAL A 99 21.76 2.71 -28.60
CA VAL A 99 23.11 3.30 -28.69
C VAL A 99 23.05 4.72 -29.26
N GLU A 100 22.13 4.96 -30.19
CA GLU A 100 21.91 6.27 -30.81
C GLU A 100 21.14 7.24 -29.90
N HIS A 101 20.28 6.72 -29.02
CA HIS A 101 19.49 7.49 -28.07
C HIS A 101 19.66 6.92 -26.66
N ASP A 102 20.73 7.33 -25.97
CA ASP A 102 21.06 6.86 -24.62
C ASP A 102 20.37 7.69 -23.55
N TYR A 103 19.09 7.41 -23.30
CA TYR A 103 18.32 8.10 -22.25
C TYR A 103 18.79 7.80 -20.83
N LEU A 104 19.62 6.76 -20.63
CA LEU A 104 20.16 6.45 -19.32
C LEU A 104 21.28 7.41 -18.94
N THR A 105 22.13 7.76 -19.91
CA THR A 105 23.23 8.71 -19.72
C THR A 105 22.76 10.16 -19.87
N ASP A 106 22.00 10.46 -20.92
CA ASP A 106 21.69 11.84 -21.32
C ASP A 106 20.38 12.36 -20.72
N GLY A 107 19.55 11.46 -20.19
CA GLY A 107 18.19 11.75 -19.78
C GLY A 107 17.23 11.93 -20.97
N PHE A 108 15.96 12.19 -20.65
CA PHE A 108 14.91 12.37 -21.65
C PHE A 108 13.92 13.44 -21.18
N TRP A 109 13.52 14.31 -22.11
CA TRP A 109 12.57 15.40 -21.87
C TRP A 109 11.64 15.55 -23.08
N ALA A 110 10.37 15.16 -22.92
CA ALA A 110 9.34 15.42 -23.91
C ALA A 110 8.91 16.89 -23.82
N MET A 111 9.12 17.67 -24.88
CA MET A 111 8.74 19.09 -24.93
C MET A 111 7.26 19.29 -25.31
N THR A 112 6.65 18.25 -25.90
CA THR A 112 5.23 18.20 -26.27
C THR A 112 4.62 16.86 -25.87
N ARG A 113 3.30 16.80 -25.72
CA ARG A 113 2.61 15.53 -25.42
C ARG A 113 2.82 14.45 -26.48
N SER A 114 2.99 14.85 -27.74
CA SER A 114 3.28 13.91 -28.84
C SER A 114 4.66 13.26 -28.74
N GLU A 115 5.57 13.84 -27.94
CA GLU A 115 6.90 13.29 -27.69
C GLU A 115 6.91 12.33 -26.48
N GLU A 116 5.84 12.25 -25.68
CA GLU A 116 5.78 11.35 -24.53
C GLU A 116 5.88 9.88 -24.98
N LEU A 117 6.76 9.12 -24.33
CA LEU A 117 7.02 7.72 -24.65
C LEU A 117 6.26 6.77 -23.70
N PRO A 118 5.74 5.63 -24.20
CA PRO A 118 5.00 4.68 -23.38
C PRO A 118 5.93 3.94 -22.41
N ALA A 119 5.66 4.04 -21.10
CA ALA A 119 6.50 3.44 -20.06
C ALA A 119 6.33 1.92 -19.89
N GLY A 120 5.35 1.30 -20.56
CA GLY A 120 5.21 -0.16 -20.60
C GLY A 120 4.67 -0.83 -19.31
N PHE A 121 4.17 -0.06 -18.35
CA PHE A 121 3.53 -0.59 -17.14
C PHE A 121 2.19 0.12 -16.83
N ASN A 122 1.36 -0.56 -16.05
CA ASN A 122 0.05 -0.05 -15.63
C ASN A 122 0.17 0.84 -14.38
N VAL A 123 -0.76 1.78 -14.23
CA VAL A 123 -0.91 2.60 -13.03
C VAL A 123 -2.27 2.30 -12.40
N SER A 124 -2.33 2.02 -11.10
CA SER A 124 -3.56 1.69 -10.39
C SER A 124 -3.89 2.69 -9.28
N PHE A 125 -5.16 3.06 -9.19
CA PHE A 125 -5.70 3.94 -8.15
C PHE A 125 -6.45 3.14 -7.09
N LEU A 126 -6.28 3.50 -5.81
CA LEU A 126 -7.02 2.89 -4.72
C LEU A 126 -8.46 3.43 -4.67
N GLN A 127 -9.43 2.59 -5.04
CA GLN A 127 -10.85 2.96 -4.99
C GLN A 127 -11.43 2.82 -3.59
N ARG A 128 -11.28 1.65 -2.96
CA ARG A 128 -11.82 1.35 -1.63
C ARG A 128 -11.00 0.25 -0.94
N ILE A 129 -11.02 0.27 0.39
CA ILE A 129 -10.54 -0.81 1.26
C ILE A 129 -11.76 -1.41 1.97
N ASP A 130 -12.01 -2.69 1.73
CA ASP A 130 -13.10 -3.44 2.36
C ASP A 130 -12.57 -4.39 3.44
N ASP A 131 -13.26 -4.44 4.58
CA ASP A 131 -12.97 -5.43 5.63
C ASP A 131 -13.74 -6.72 5.32
N VAL A 132 -12.99 -7.77 4.97
CA VAL A 132 -13.52 -9.10 4.63
C VAL A 132 -13.20 -10.15 5.70
N THR A 133 -12.80 -9.71 6.89
CA THR A 133 -12.33 -10.59 7.97
C THR A 133 -13.35 -11.66 8.33
N SER A 134 -14.64 -11.31 8.44
CA SER A 134 -15.71 -12.27 8.74
C SER A 134 -15.85 -13.33 7.64
N LYS A 135 -15.95 -12.90 6.38
CA LYS A 135 -16.07 -13.79 5.22
C LYS A 135 -14.92 -14.81 5.16
N VAL A 136 -13.71 -14.37 5.46
CA VAL A 136 -12.54 -15.27 5.52
C VAL A 136 -12.63 -16.21 6.71
N ASN A 137 -12.93 -15.69 7.91
CA ASN A 137 -13.01 -16.52 9.13
C ASN A 137 -14.12 -17.57 9.09
N ASP A 138 -15.24 -17.29 8.41
CA ASP A 138 -16.34 -18.24 8.26
C ASP A 138 -15.92 -19.50 7.46
N ALA A 139 -14.89 -19.40 6.62
CA ALA A 139 -14.31 -20.54 5.90
C ALA A 139 -13.30 -21.34 6.73
N LEU A 140 -12.81 -20.79 7.85
CA LEU A 140 -11.78 -21.41 8.68
C LEU A 140 -12.39 -22.24 9.81
N LYS A 141 -11.82 -23.43 10.05
CA LYS A 141 -12.27 -24.35 11.10
C LYS A 141 -11.15 -24.64 12.09
N PRO A 142 -11.46 -24.83 13.39
CA PRO A 142 -10.49 -25.33 14.35
C PRO A 142 -9.90 -26.66 13.91
N GLY A 143 -8.57 -26.82 14.03
CA GLY A 143 -7.88 -28.06 13.71
C GLY A 143 -7.40 -28.20 12.25
N MET A 144 -7.68 -27.22 11.39
CA MET A 144 -7.03 -27.13 10.08
C MET A 144 -5.52 -26.96 10.25
N SER A 145 -4.74 -27.64 9.41
CA SER A 145 -3.33 -27.34 9.19
C SER A 145 -3.15 -25.97 8.51
N GLU A 146 -1.94 -25.41 8.58
CA GLU A 146 -1.66 -24.11 7.96
C GLU A 146 -1.84 -24.14 6.42
N ASP A 147 -1.52 -25.26 5.77
CA ASP A 147 -1.74 -25.44 4.32
C ASP A 147 -3.24 -25.45 3.98
N GLU A 148 -4.06 -26.15 4.77
CA GLU A 148 -5.52 -26.16 4.59
C GLU A 148 -6.13 -24.76 4.83
N ARG A 149 -5.63 -24.04 5.83
CA ARG A 149 -6.06 -22.65 6.09
C ARG A 149 -5.68 -21.74 4.93
N ALA A 150 -4.45 -21.84 4.42
CA ALA A 150 -4.00 -21.05 3.28
C ALA A 150 -4.85 -21.34 2.03
N ALA A 151 -5.13 -22.61 1.75
CA ALA A 151 -5.98 -23.01 0.63
C ALA A 151 -7.40 -22.43 0.75
N ALA A 152 -8.03 -22.52 1.92
CA ALA A 152 -9.35 -21.95 2.18
C ALA A 152 -9.36 -20.41 2.01
N ILE A 153 -8.33 -19.73 2.50
CA ILE A 153 -8.19 -18.26 2.33
C ILE A 153 -8.08 -17.90 0.84
N GLN A 154 -7.29 -18.66 0.06
CA GLN A 154 -7.14 -18.41 -1.37
C GLN A 154 -8.45 -18.64 -2.14
N GLU A 155 -9.22 -19.66 -1.77
CA GLU A 155 -10.53 -19.93 -2.36
C GLU A 155 -11.51 -18.77 -2.10
N VAL A 156 -11.63 -18.32 -0.85
CA VAL A 156 -12.45 -17.16 -0.50
C VAL A 156 -11.96 -15.90 -1.21
N ALA A 157 -10.64 -15.65 -1.25
CA ALA A 157 -10.07 -14.51 -1.94
C ALA A 157 -10.38 -14.53 -3.45
N ALA A 158 -10.29 -15.70 -4.11
CA ALA A 158 -10.63 -15.85 -5.52
C ALA A 158 -12.12 -15.56 -5.78
N ALA A 159 -13.02 -16.04 -4.92
CA ALA A 159 -14.44 -15.75 -5.01
C ALA A 159 -14.73 -14.24 -4.85
N LEU A 160 -14.11 -13.59 -3.84
CA LEU A 160 -14.26 -12.14 -3.63
C LEU A 160 -13.74 -11.31 -4.80
N LYS A 161 -12.61 -11.72 -5.40
CA LYS A 161 -12.08 -11.08 -6.61
C LYS A 161 -13.04 -11.21 -7.79
N ALA A 162 -13.65 -12.38 -7.95
CA ALA A 162 -14.64 -12.62 -8.99
C ALA A 162 -15.92 -11.78 -8.78
N GLU A 163 -16.36 -11.57 -7.53
CA GLU A 163 -17.50 -10.70 -7.19
C GLU A 163 -17.25 -9.23 -7.57
N ILE A 164 -16.04 -8.72 -7.34
CA ILE A 164 -15.68 -7.33 -7.71
C ILE A 164 -15.61 -7.18 -9.24
N GLY A 165 -15.20 -8.24 -9.93
CA GLY A 165 -15.11 -8.28 -11.38
C GLY A 165 -14.03 -7.35 -11.93
N THR A 166 -14.08 -7.14 -13.24
CA THR A 166 -13.16 -6.25 -13.97
C THR A 166 -13.87 -5.10 -14.68
N GLU A 167 -15.18 -4.97 -14.44
CA GLU A 167 -15.97 -3.90 -15.02
C GLU A 167 -15.44 -2.53 -14.59
N ASN A 168 -15.46 -1.58 -15.51
CA ASN A 168 -14.96 -0.22 -15.31
C ASN A 168 -13.47 -0.13 -14.88
N GLY A 169 -12.66 -1.15 -15.21
CA GLY A 169 -11.22 -1.16 -14.93
C GLY A 169 -10.87 -1.45 -13.46
N LEU A 170 -11.83 -1.96 -12.68
CA LEU A 170 -11.59 -2.40 -11.31
C LEU A 170 -10.81 -3.72 -11.27
N SER A 171 -10.06 -3.92 -10.19
CA SER A 171 -9.40 -5.19 -9.89
C SER A 171 -9.18 -5.28 -8.38
N ALA A 172 -9.23 -6.50 -7.84
CA ALA A 172 -9.09 -6.79 -6.41
C ALA A 172 -7.79 -7.55 -6.08
#